data_AF-A0A2S6ML30-F1
#
_entry.id   AF-A0A2S6ML30-F1
#
_cell.length_a   1.000
_cell.length_b   1.000
_cell.length_c   1.000
_cell.angle_alpha   90.00
_cell.angle_beta   90.00
_cell.angle_gamma   90.00
#
_symmetry.space_group_name_H-M   'P 1'
#
loop_
_entity.id
_entity.type
_entity.pdbx_description
1 polymer ?
#
loop_
_entity_poly.entity_id
_entity_poly.type
_entity_poly.pdbx_seq_one_letter_code
_entity_poly.pdbx_strand_id
1 'polypeptide(L)'
;MPALLRPALTAFGVACLLSAASLASSSSAFAQAKQQAAPAQQTAPAPQAAPAQAPALKQIALTDKQLDGVLAAQKDMDAITEKLPENTAPDQKVIAQLDGVAKKHGFAGYDDYNNVVDNISLVIGGFDPGTKKYVGPEAVIKAQIAQLQADKKMPAKDKKEALDELNEALKTPAPTVENKANIDLVAKYYDKLVAALGDDEN
;
A
#
# COMPACT_ATOMS: atom_id res chain seq x y z
N MET A 1 -45.87 5.11 -2.89
CA MET A 1 -45.22 6.41 -2.63
C MET A 1 -43.73 6.22 -2.88
N PRO A 2 -43.17 6.77 -3.97
CA PRO A 2 -41.74 6.65 -4.27
C PRO A 2 -40.94 7.72 -3.52
N ALA A 3 -39.80 7.36 -2.94
CA ALA A 3 -38.84 8.30 -2.37
C ALA A 3 -37.50 8.19 -3.11
N LEU A 4 -37.43 9.00 -4.16
CA LEU A 4 -36.29 9.65 -4.81
C LEU A 4 -34.87 9.26 -4.37
N LEU A 5 -34.17 8.55 -5.25
CA LEU A 5 -32.71 8.48 -5.38
C LEU A 5 -32.18 9.82 -5.91
N ARG A 6 -31.13 10.37 -5.28
CA ARG A 6 -30.32 11.47 -5.80
C ARG A 6 -28.97 10.93 -6.27
N PRO A 7 -28.52 11.19 -7.52
CA PRO A 7 -27.16 10.91 -7.95
C PRO A 7 -26.26 12.13 -7.66
N ALA A 8 -25.14 11.91 -6.98
CA ALA A 8 -24.06 12.89 -6.91
C ALA A 8 -23.01 12.53 -7.97
N LEU A 9 -22.89 13.36 -9.01
CA LEU A 9 -21.74 13.38 -9.90
C LEU A 9 -20.54 13.94 -9.12
N THR A 10 -19.44 13.20 -9.05
CA THR A 10 -18.13 13.76 -8.70
C THR A 10 -17.28 13.86 -9.96
N ALA A 11 -16.95 15.10 -10.33
CA ALA A 11 -16.09 15.42 -11.46
C ALA A 11 -14.62 15.31 -11.02
N PHE A 12 -13.83 14.52 -11.73
CA PHE A 12 -12.37 14.48 -11.58
C PHE A 12 -11.74 15.77 -12.12
N GLY A 13 -11.16 16.57 -11.22
CA GLY A 13 -10.40 17.77 -11.56
C GLY A 13 -8.90 17.48 -11.63
N VAL A 14 -8.33 17.52 -12.83
CA VAL A 14 -6.88 17.54 -13.09
C VAL A 14 -6.36 18.95 -12.80
N ALA A 15 -5.38 19.09 -11.90
CA ALA A 15 -4.65 20.34 -11.70
C ALA A 15 -3.14 20.11 -11.84
N CYS A 16 -2.59 20.59 -12.95
CA CYS A 16 -1.16 20.62 -13.23
C CYS A 16 -0.41 21.55 -12.25
N LEU A 17 0.66 21.03 -11.64
CA LEU A 17 1.63 21.81 -10.88
C LEU A 17 2.60 22.51 -11.84
N LEU A 18 2.55 23.85 -11.88
CA LEU A 18 3.66 24.69 -12.32
C LEU A 18 3.97 25.68 -11.20
N SER A 19 5.21 25.66 -10.71
CA SER A 19 5.75 26.72 -9.86
C SER A 19 7.18 26.98 -10.29
N ALA A 20 7.35 28.06 -11.05
CA ALA A 20 8.63 28.71 -11.26
C ALA A 20 8.77 29.84 -10.23
N ALA A 21 9.85 29.84 -9.46
CA ALA A 21 10.31 31.01 -8.72
C ALA A 21 11.84 31.02 -8.71
N SER A 22 12.40 31.99 -9.42
CA SER A 22 13.80 32.37 -9.42
C SER A 22 14.12 33.22 -8.20
N LEU A 23 15.25 32.96 -7.54
CA LEU A 23 15.94 33.96 -6.74
C LEU A 23 17.42 33.95 -7.08
N ALA A 24 17.86 35.09 -7.61
CA ALA A 24 19.24 35.46 -7.81
C ALA A 24 19.88 35.84 -6.47
N SER A 25 21.13 35.46 -6.28
CA SER A 25 22.02 36.13 -5.33
C SER A 25 23.42 36.21 -5.92
N SER A 26 23.77 37.44 -6.26
CA SER A 26 25.04 37.90 -6.81
C SER A 26 26.17 37.75 -5.78
N SER A 27 27.35 37.32 -6.22
CA SER A 27 28.60 37.65 -5.55
C SER A 27 29.71 37.84 -6.59
N SER A 28 30.44 38.92 -6.38
CA SER A 28 31.32 39.62 -7.30
C SER A 28 32.68 38.95 -7.48
N ALA A 29 33.21 38.91 -8.71
CA ALA A 29 34.62 39.20 -9.02
C ALA A 29 34.87 39.19 -10.54
N PHE A 30 35.33 40.32 -11.06
CA PHE A 30 35.82 40.51 -12.42
C PHE A 30 37.21 39.87 -12.58
N ALA A 31 37.38 38.99 -13.57
CA ALA A 31 38.68 38.75 -14.22
C ALA A 31 38.45 38.19 -15.65
N GLN A 32 38.83 38.99 -16.63
CA GLN A 32 38.73 38.75 -18.06
C GLN A 32 39.83 37.77 -18.52
N ALA A 33 39.45 36.61 -19.05
CA ALA A 33 40.36 35.77 -19.83
C ALA A 33 39.60 34.99 -20.93
N LYS A 34 39.80 35.45 -22.17
CA LYS A 34 39.83 34.72 -23.43
C LYS A 34 38.75 33.65 -23.68
N GLN A 35 37.81 34.00 -24.56
CA GLN A 35 36.95 33.06 -25.30
C GLN A 35 37.80 31.95 -25.95
N GLN A 36 37.54 30.71 -25.54
CA GLN A 36 37.79 29.52 -26.35
C GLN A 36 36.46 28.75 -26.37
N ALA A 37 35.76 28.82 -27.50
CA ALA A 37 34.57 28.03 -27.73
C ALA A 37 34.98 26.55 -27.82
N ALA A 38 34.63 25.77 -26.80
CA ALA A 38 34.61 24.32 -26.88
C ALA A 38 33.26 23.88 -27.47
N PRO A 39 33.23 22.90 -28.39
CA PRO A 39 31.99 22.44 -29.00
C PRO A 39 31.07 21.85 -27.93
N ALA A 40 29.80 22.24 -28.00
CA ALA A 40 28.73 21.74 -27.16
C ALA A 40 28.66 20.20 -27.26
N GLN A 41 29.11 19.51 -26.22
CA GLN A 41 28.70 18.13 -26.00
C GLN A 41 27.23 18.18 -25.61
N GLN A 42 26.39 17.66 -26.51
CA GLN A 42 25.01 17.31 -26.22
C GLN A 42 24.97 16.55 -24.91
N THR A 43 24.35 17.15 -23.89
CA THR A 43 23.95 16.44 -22.68
C THR A 43 23.03 15.32 -23.11
N ALA A 44 23.55 14.09 -23.11
CA ALA A 44 22.74 12.89 -23.16
C ALA A 44 21.67 13.00 -22.07
N PRO A 45 20.41 12.59 -22.32
CA PRO A 45 19.40 12.53 -21.27
C PRO A 45 19.97 11.71 -20.11
N ALA A 46 19.92 12.27 -18.89
CA ALA A 46 20.22 11.51 -17.69
C ALA A 46 19.39 10.22 -17.72
N PRO A 47 19.97 9.05 -17.36
CA PRO A 47 19.18 7.84 -17.17
C PRO A 47 18.00 8.18 -16.27
N GLN A 48 16.78 8.01 -16.77
CA GLN A 48 15.60 8.04 -15.93
C GLN A 48 15.86 7.05 -14.80
N ALA A 49 15.96 7.55 -13.57
CA ALA A 49 16.08 6.71 -12.40
C ALA A 49 14.92 5.72 -12.47
N ALA A 50 15.23 4.43 -12.54
CA ALA A 50 14.22 3.40 -12.39
C ALA A 50 13.45 3.72 -11.09
N PRO A 51 12.10 3.60 -11.09
CA PRO A 51 11.34 3.80 -9.87
C PRO A 51 11.99 2.95 -8.77
N ALA A 52 12.31 3.58 -7.64
CA ALA A 52 12.93 2.91 -6.51
C ALA A 52 12.05 1.71 -6.15
N GLN A 53 12.58 0.49 -6.32
CA GLN A 53 11.89 -0.71 -5.89
C GLN A 53 11.66 -0.58 -4.39
N ALA A 54 10.41 -0.70 -3.95
CA ALA A 54 10.09 -0.78 -2.53
C ALA A 54 10.96 -1.87 -1.89
N PRO A 55 11.50 -1.66 -0.67
CA PRO A 55 12.30 -2.67 0.00
C PRO A 55 11.55 -4.00 0.02
N ALA A 56 12.25 -5.09 -0.29
CA ALA A 56 11.66 -6.42 -0.22
C ALA A 56 11.15 -6.67 1.21
N LEU A 57 9.94 -7.20 1.34
CA LEU A 57 9.33 -7.53 2.63
C LEU A 57 10.27 -8.45 3.42
N LYS A 58 10.67 -8.02 4.61
CA LYS A 58 11.41 -8.87 5.54
C LYS A 58 10.44 -9.87 6.17
N GLN A 59 10.60 -11.15 5.84
CA GLN A 59 9.78 -12.18 6.45
C GLN A 59 10.28 -12.57 7.84
N ILE A 60 9.35 -12.74 8.79
CA ILE A 60 9.63 -13.19 10.15
C ILE A 60 8.73 -14.37 10.53
N ALA A 61 9.22 -15.22 11.45
CA ALA A 61 8.34 -16.18 12.11
C ALA A 61 7.37 -15.41 13.03
N LEU A 62 6.08 -15.60 12.81
CA LEU A 62 5.02 -15.00 13.61
C LEU A 62 4.79 -15.81 14.90
N THR A 63 4.24 -15.15 15.91
CA THR A 63 3.90 -15.76 17.21
C THR A 63 2.46 -15.43 17.59
N ASP A 64 1.81 -16.30 18.38
CA ASP A 64 0.46 -16.02 18.90
C ASP A 64 0.37 -14.64 19.58
N LYS A 65 1.41 -14.28 20.36
CA LYS A 65 1.46 -12.98 21.07
C LYS A 65 1.43 -11.79 20.10
N GLN A 66 2.12 -11.88 18.97
CA GLN A 66 2.10 -10.83 17.95
C GLN A 66 0.72 -10.69 17.32
N LEU A 67 0.04 -11.81 16.99
CA LEU A 67 -1.31 -11.77 16.43
C LEU A 67 -2.33 -11.23 17.43
N ASP A 68 -2.25 -11.66 18.70
CA ASP A 68 -3.08 -11.12 19.77
C ASP A 68 -2.84 -9.61 19.96
N GLY A 69 -1.57 -9.18 19.89
CA GLY A 69 -1.19 -7.78 19.95
C GLY A 69 -1.77 -6.95 18.79
N VAL A 70 -1.75 -7.48 17.56
CA VAL A 70 -2.34 -6.79 16.40
C VAL A 70 -3.84 -6.61 16.61
N LEU A 71 -4.53 -7.68 16.98
CA LEU A 71 -5.98 -7.65 17.22
C LEU A 71 -6.37 -6.70 18.37
N ALA A 72 -5.54 -6.59 19.40
CA ALA A 72 -5.77 -5.67 20.51
C ALA A 72 -5.47 -4.20 20.15
N ALA A 73 -4.51 -3.97 19.25
CA ALA A 73 -4.09 -2.63 18.84
C ALA A 73 -5.01 -1.97 17.83
N GLN A 74 -5.73 -2.76 17.01
CA GLN A 74 -6.48 -2.30 15.84
C GLN A 74 -7.31 -1.03 16.10
N LYS A 75 -8.24 -1.06 17.07
CA LYS A 75 -9.09 0.11 17.38
C LYS A 75 -8.32 1.35 17.82
N ASP A 76 -7.22 1.16 18.55
CA ASP A 76 -6.39 2.28 19.01
C ASP A 76 -5.58 2.87 17.83
N MET A 77 -5.16 2.03 16.87
CA MET A 77 -4.48 2.46 15.64
C MET A 77 -5.45 3.22 14.73
N ASP A 78 -6.64 2.66 14.48
CA ASP A 78 -7.67 3.26 13.63
C ASP A 78 -8.09 4.64 14.15
N ALA A 79 -8.28 4.78 15.46
CA ALA A 79 -8.65 6.06 16.07
C ALA A 79 -7.60 7.17 15.84
N ILE A 80 -6.35 6.80 15.52
CA ILE A 80 -5.29 7.72 15.12
C ILE A 80 -5.33 7.97 13.61
N THR A 81 -5.45 6.91 12.80
CA THR A 81 -5.38 6.99 11.32
C THR A 81 -6.63 7.56 10.67
N GLU A 82 -7.83 7.39 11.25
CA GLU A 82 -9.09 8.00 10.78
C GLU A 82 -9.03 9.54 10.73
N LYS A 83 -8.11 10.15 11.48
CA LYS A 83 -7.90 11.61 11.50
C LYS A 83 -6.89 12.10 10.48
N LEU A 84 -6.23 11.17 9.77
CA LEU A 84 -5.23 11.51 8.77
C LEU A 84 -5.93 11.94 7.47
N PRO A 85 -5.41 12.97 6.79
CA PRO A 85 -5.80 13.22 5.41
C PRO A 85 -5.49 12.00 4.55
N GLU A 86 -6.41 11.63 3.68
CA GLU A 86 -6.17 10.58 2.69
C GLU A 86 -4.92 10.88 1.86
N ASN A 87 -4.18 9.83 1.47
CA ASN A 87 -3.00 9.91 0.61
C ASN A 87 -1.84 10.79 1.14
N THR A 88 -1.81 11.09 2.44
CA THR A 88 -0.72 11.85 3.07
C THR A 88 0.01 10.99 4.07
N ALA A 89 1.34 10.95 3.98
CA ALA A 89 2.15 10.25 4.97
C ALA A 89 1.94 10.87 6.37
N PRO A 90 1.83 10.05 7.43
CA PRO A 90 1.67 10.56 8.78
C PRO A 90 2.86 11.44 9.18
N ASP A 91 2.57 12.57 9.83
CA ASP A 91 3.62 13.43 10.38
C ASP A 91 4.32 12.77 11.60
N GLN A 92 5.42 13.34 12.05
CA GLN A 92 6.20 12.78 13.18
C GLN A 92 5.39 12.66 14.48
N LYS A 93 4.42 13.56 14.71
CA LYS A 93 3.58 13.51 15.90
C LYS A 93 2.62 12.33 15.81
N VAL A 94 2.04 12.08 14.63
CA VAL A 94 1.18 10.91 14.41
C VAL A 94 1.98 9.61 14.52
N ILE A 95 3.18 9.56 13.93
CA ILE A 95 4.08 8.40 14.07
C ILE A 95 4.37 8.12 15.55
N ALA A 96 4.63 9.16 16.37
CA ALA A 96 4.85 8.99 17.79
C ALA A 96 3.61 8.46 18.56
N GLN A 97 2.40 8.82 18.12
CA GLN A 97 1.17 8.28 18.70
C GLN A 97 0.99 6.80 18.36
N LEU A 98 1.20 6.43 17.09
CA LEU A 98 1.14 5.05 16.62
C LEU A 98 2.20 4.19 17.32
N ASP A 99 3.40 4.72 17.53
CA ASP A 99 4.47 4.06 18.28
C ASP A 99 4.07 3.82 19.75
N GLY A 100 3.44 4.80 20.38
CA GLY A 100 2.88 4.66 21.73
C GLY A 100 1.84 3.55 21.83
N VAL A 101 0.93 3.46 20.85
CA VAL A 101 -0.07 2.39 20.78
C VAL A 101 0.60 1.03 20.53
N ALA A 102 1.52 0.93 19.59
CA ALA A 102 2.27 -0.31 19.33
C ALA A 102 2.96 -0.82 20.61
N LYS A 103 3.66 0.07 21.33
CA LYS A 103 4.33 -0.29 22.58
C LYS A 103 3.36 -0.73 23.68
N LYS A 104 2.21 -0.05 23.80
CA LYS A 104 1.14 -0.43 24.74
C LYS A 104 0.66 -1.87 24.51
N HIS A 105 0.65 -2.33 23.26
CA HIS A 105 0.20 -3.67 22.86
C HIS A 105 1.34 -4.69 22.69
N GLY A 106 2.53 -4.36 23.19
CA GLY A 106 3.63 -5.32 23.33
C GLY A 106 4.59 -5.43 22.14
N PHE A 107 4.48 -4.52 21.17
CA PHE A 107 5.46 -4.38 20.08
C PHE A 107 6.63 -3.51 20.52
N ALA A 108 7.77 -3.61 19.83
CA ALA A 108 8.92 -2.74 20.10
C ALA A 108 8.66 -1.27 19.73
N GLY A 109 7.75 -1.05 18.78
CA GLY A 109 7.38 0.26 18.24
C GLY A 109 6.51 0.10 16.99
N TYR A 110 6.18 1.21 16.35
CA TYR A 110 5.29 1.20 15.18
C TYR A 110 5.88 0.40 14.00
N ASP A 111 7.19 0.48 13.77
CA ASP A 111 7.84 -0.30 12.70
C ASP A 111 7.76 -1.81 12.94
N ASP A 112 7.85 -2.27 14.19
CA ASP A 112 7.71 -3.68 14.55
C ASP A 112 6.26 -4.15 14.37
N TYR A 113 5.28 -3.32 14.73
CA TYR A 113 3.87 -3.55 14.43
C TYR A 113 3.62 -3.69 12.92
N ASN A 114 4.11 -2.76 12.11
CA ASN A 114 3.94 -2.81 10.65
C ASN A 114 4.61 -4.05 10.06
N ASN A 115 5.84 -4.38 10.49
CA ASN A 115 6.52 -5.57 10.02
C ASN A 115 5.75 -6.87 10.36
N VAL A 116 5.08 -6.93 11.51
CA VAL A 116 4.17 -8.04 11.86
C VAL A 116 2.93 -8.05 10.95
N VAL A 117 2.28 -6.90 10.77
CA VAL A 117 1.10 -6.77 9.90
C VAL A 117 1.42 -7.15 8.45
N ASP A 118 2.54 -6.70 7.90
CA ASP A 118 2.95 -7.05 6.53
C ASP A 118 3.17 -8.56 6.36
N ASN A 119 3.73 -9.23 7.37
CA ASN A 119 3.88 -10.68 7.36
C ASN A 119 2.54 -11.43 7.49
N ILE A 120 1.59 -10.87 8.25
CA ILE A 120 0.22 -11.39 8.30
C ILE A 120 -0.46 -11.21 6.94
N SER A 121 -0.39 -10.02 6.35
CA SER A 121 -1.00 -9.69 5.05
C SER A 121 -0.45 -10.55 3.92
N LEU A 122 0.87 -10.81 3.90
CA LEU A 122 1.50 -11.73 2.96
C LEU A 122 0.83 -13.12 3.01
N VAL A 123 0.56 -13.63 4.20
CA VAL A 123 -0.03 -14.95 4.40
C VAL A 123 -1.52 -14.94 4.10
N ILE A 124 -2.27 -13.94 4.58
CA ILE A 124 -3.72 -13.77 4.32
C ILE A 124 -3.99 -13.70 2.82
N GLY A 125 -3.15 -13.01 2.04
CA GLY A 125 -3.30 -12.91 0.59
C GLY A 125 -3.27 -14.26 -0.15
N GLY A 126 -2.81 -15.33 0.50
CA GLY A 126 -2.86 -16.70 -0.04
C GLY A 126 -4.04 -17.56 0.41
N PHE A 127 -4.94 -17.04 1.26
CA PHE A 127 -6.14 -17.75 1.70
C PHE A 127 -7.30 -17.53 0.73
N ASP A 128 -7.97 -18.62 0.34
CA ASP A 128 -9.26 -18.53 -0.33
C ASP A 128 -10.34 -18.10 0.69
N PRO A 129 -11.06 -16.98 0.46
CA PRO A 129 -11.98 -16.43 1.44
C PRO A 129 -13.23 -17.30 1.67
N GLY A 130 -13.61 -18.15 0.71
CA GLY A 130 -14.76 -19.05 0.84
C GLY A 130 -14.45 -20.28 1.69
N THR A 131 -13.31 -20.92 1.45
CA THR A 131 -12.92 -22.19 2.09
C THR A 131 -12.01 -22.00 3.29
N LYS A 132 -11.43 -20.80 3.47
CA LYS A 132 -10.44 -20.46 4.49
C LYS A 132 -9.21 -21.35 4.45
N LYS A 133 -8.88 -21.87 3.26
CA LYS A 133 -7.69 -22.69 3.03
C LYS A 133 -6.62 -21.86 2.34
N TYR A 134 -5.38 -22.06 2.75
CA TYR A 134 -4.24 -21.50 2.03
C TYR A 134 -4.07 -22.24 0.70
N VAL A 135 -4.30 -21.51 -0.40
CA VAL A 135 -4.16 -22.00 -1.78
C VAL A 135 -3.03 -21.27 -2.52
N GLY A 136 -2.48 -20.22 -1.91
CA GLY A 136 -1.46 -19.35 -2.47
C GLY A 136 -2.06 -18.17 -3.26
N PRO A 137 -1.36 -17.02 -3.31
CA PRO A 137 -1.90 -15.77 -3.84
C PRO A 137 -2.29 -15.85 -5.32
N GLU A 138 -1.53 -16.58 -6.14
CA GLU A 138 -1.87 -16.78 -7.55
C GLU A 138 -3.21 -17.52 -7.74
N ALA A 139 -3.46 -18.55 -6.92
CA ALA A 139 -4.71 -19.30 -6.97
C ALA A 139 -5.89 -18.45 -6.49
N VAL A 140 -5.68 -17.60 -5.48
CA VAL A 140 -6.68 -16.63 -5.01
C VAL A 140 -7.04 -15.65 -6.13
N ILE A 141 -6.06 -15.03 -6.78
CA ILE A 141 -6.30 -14.07 -7.88
C ILE A 141 -7.04 -14.75 -9.04
N LYS A 142 -6.64 -15.98 -9.42
CA LYS A 142 -7.33 -16.75 -10.47
C LYS A 142 -8.80 -17.07 -10.10
N ALA A 143 -9.06 -17.38 -8.84
CA ALA A 143 -10.42 -17.61 -8.36
C ALA A 143 -11.26 -16.32 -8.41
N GLN A 144 -10.68 -15.17 -8.00
CA GLN A 144 -11.33 -13.86 -8.09
C GLN A 144 -11.66 -13.47 -9.54
N ILE A 145 -10.73 -13.70 -10.48
CA ILE A 145 -10.96 -13.51 -11.93
C ILE A 145 -12.17 -14.35 -12.39
N ALA A 146 -12.21 -15.64 -12.02
CA ALA A 146 -13.31 -16.53 -12.41
C ALA A 146 -14.65 -16.07 -11.83
N GLN A 147 -14.67 -15.60 -10.57
CA GLN A 147 -15.85 -15.05 -9.91
C GLN A 147 -16.36 -13.79 -10.61
N LEU A 148 -15.47 -12.83 -10.94
CA LEU A 148 -15.84 -11.60 -11.66
C LEU A 148 -16.35 -11.89 -13.08
N GLN A 149 -15.75 -12.85 -13.79
CA GLN A 149 -16.25 -13.28 -15.10
C GLN A 149 -17.68 -13.84 -14.99
N ALA A 150 -17.96 -14.63 -13.94
CA ALA A 150 -19.28 -15.20 -13.70
C ALA A 150 -20.32 -14.20 -13.17
N ASP A 151 -19.91 -13.07 -12.59
CA ASP A 151 -20.82 -12.09 -12.00
C ASP A 151 -21.60 -11.31 -13.08
N LYS A 152 -22.88 -11.64 -13.25
CA LYS A 152 -23.74 -10.98 -14.24
C LYS A 152 -24.31 -9.62 -13.79
N LYS A 153 -24.07 -9.23 -12.54
CA LYS A 153 -24.66 -8.03 -11.93
C LYS A 153 -23.71 -6.82 -11.95
N MET A 154 -22.41 -7.05 -12.07
CA MET A 154 -21.41 -5.99 -12.16
C MET A 154 -21.51 -5.24 -13.51
N PRO A 155 -21.45 -3.89 -13.51
CA PRO A 155 -21.38 -3.11 -14.75
C PRO A 155 -20.19 -3.53 -15.61
N ALA A 156 -20.37 -3.54 -16.93
CA ALA A 156 -19.35 -4.04 -17.86
C ALA A 156 -18.03 -3.27 -17.79
N LYS A 157 -18.09 -1.96 -17.50
CA LYS A 157 -16.92 -1.11 -17.33
C LYS A 157 -16.14 -1.53 -16.08
N ASP A 158 -16.79 -1.51 -14.93
CA ASP A 158 -16.19 -1.82 -13.63
C ASP A 158 -15.62 -3.25 -13.62
N LYS A 159 -16.35 -4.21 -14.21
CA LYS A 159 -15.85 -5.57 -14.37
C LYS A 159 -14.57 -5.62 -15.20
N LYS A 160 -14.52 -4.87 -16.30
CA LYS A 160 -13.34 -4.83 -17.15
C LYS A 160 -12.15 -4.25 -16.39
N GLU A 161 -12.35 -3.17 -15.64
CA GLU A 161 -11.30 -2.52 -14.84
C GLU A 161 -10.76 -3.50 -13.77
N ALA A 162 -11.64 -4.11 -12.97
CA ALA A 162 -11.23 -5.10 -11.97
C ALA A 162 -10.53 -6.33 -12.58
N LEU A 163 -10.99 -6.83 -13.73
CA LEU A 163 -10.32 -7.93 -14.43
C LEU A 163 -8.93 -7.51 -14.95
N ASP A 164 -8.79 -6.31 -15.50
CA ASP A 164 -7.50 -5.81 -15.97
C ASP A 164 -6.52 -5.69 -14.79
N GLU A 165 -6.94 -5.15 -13.65
CA GLU A 165 -6.12 -5.05 -12.42
C GLU A 165 -5.65 -6.42 -11.89
N LEU A 166 -6.55 -7.39 -11.79
CA LEU A 166 -6.19 -8.75 -11.35
C LEU A 166 -5.25 -9.45 -12.33
N ASN A 167 -5.42 -9.22 -13.64
CA ASN A 167 -4.52 -9.77 -14.65
C ASN A 167 -3.13 -9.11 -14.62
N GLU A 168 -3.05 -7.81 -14.32
CA GLU A 168 -1.77 -7.14 -14.07
C GLU A 168 -1.09 -7.68 -12.81
N ALA A 169 -1.85 -7.93 -11.73
CA ALA A 169 -1.32 -8.52 -10.50
C ALA A 169 -0.68 -9.89 -10.75
N LEU A 170 -1.24 -10.73 -11.62
CA LEU A 170 -0.65 -12.02 -12.01
C LEU A 170 0.71 -11.92 -12.70
N LYS A 171 1.07 -10.76 -13.27
CA LYS A 171 2.38 -10.55 -13.91
C LYS A 171 3.49 -10.29 -12.90
N THR A 172 3.13 -9.92 -11.67
CA THR A 172 4.07 -9.63 -10.59
C THR A 172 3.84 -10.63 -9.46
N PRO A 173 4.55 -11.78 -9.44
CA PRO A 173 4.34 -12.78 -8.42
C PRO A 173 4.55 -12.18 -7.03
N ALA A 174 3.57 -12.39 -6.14
CA ALA A 174 3.74 -12.06 -4.74
C ALA A 174 4.91 -12.88 -4.15
N PRO A 175 5.61 -12.35 -3.12
CA PRO A 175 6.65 -13.10 -2.44
C PRO A 175 6.14 -14.46 -1.96
N THR A 176 7.00 -15.48 -2.01
CA THR A 176 6.64 -16.78 -1.44
C THR A 176 6.72 -16.72 0.07
N VAL A 177 5.76 -17.33 0.78
CA VAL A 177 5.83 -17.44 2.24
C VAL A 177 7.01 -18.34 2.61
N GLU A 178 8.04 -17.78 3.22
CA GLU A 178 9.25 -18.50 3.67
C GLU A 178 8.98 -19.25 4.98
N ASN A 179 8.35 -18.57 5.95
CA ASN A 179 8.00 -19.11 7.25
C ASN A 179 6.70 -19.91 7.17
N LYS A 180 6.75 -21.16 6.68
CA LYS A 180 5.54 -21.98 6.44
C LYS A 180 4.64 -22.17 7.67
N ALA A 181 5.20 -22.20 8.88
CA ALA A 181 4.43 -22.28 10.13
C ALA A 181 3.48 -21.07 10.32
N ASN A 182 3.77 -19.92 9.71
CA ASN A 182 2.88 -18.76 9.75
C ASN A 182 1.53 -19.06 9.07
N ILE A 183 1.46 -19.99 8.11
CA ILE A 183 0.21 -20.34 7.44
C ILE A 183 -0.77 -20.96 8.45
N ASP A 184 -0.32 -21.95 9.22
CA ASP A 184 -1.16 -22.60 10.23
C ASP A 184 -1.54 -21.64 11.35
N LEU A 185 -0.60 -20.78 11.76
CA LEU A 185 -0.85 -19.77 12.77
C LEU A 185 -1.89 -18.74 12.30
N VAL A 186 -1.75 -18.19 11.09
CA VAL A 186 -2.72 -17.24 10.54
C VAL A 186 -4.07 -17.92 10.28
N ALA A 187 -4.10 -19.19 9.84
CA ALA A 187 -5.34 -19.96 9.69
C ALA A 187 -6.15 -20.01 10.99
N LYS A 188 -5.48 -20.23 12.13
CA LYS A 188 -6.10 -20.25 13.47
C LYS A 188 -6.78 -18.91 13.83
N TYR A 189 -6.28 -17.80 13.30
CA TYR A 189 -6.75 -16.45 13.61
C TYR A 189 -7.53 -15.78 12.47
N TYR A 190 -7.71 -16.48 11.34
CA TYR A 190 -8.14 -15.92 10.07
C TYR A 190 -9.35 -14.98 10.19
N ASP A 191 -10.45 -15.45 10.79
CA ASP A 191 -11.69 -14.66 10.90
C ASP A 191 -11.50 -13.37 11.68
N LYS A 192 -10.68 -13.40 12.75
CA LYS A 192 -10.39 -12.21 13.55
C LYS A 192 -9.50 -11.23 12.80
N LEU A 193 -8.50 -11.75 12.08
CA LEU A 193 -7.56 -10.91 11.33
C LEU A 193 -8.22 -10.25 10.13
N VAL A 194 -9.08 -10.97 9.39
CA VAL A 194 -9.86 -10.37 8.29
C VAL A 194 -10.83 -9.32 8.81
N ALA A 195 -11.51 -9.56 9.94
CA ALA A 195 -12.37 -8.54 10.54
C ALA A 195 -11.60 -7.33 11.10
N ALA A 196 -10.33 -7.50 11.46
CA ALA A 196 -9.52 -6.42 12.03
C ALA A 196 -8.77 -5.62 10.95
N LEU A 197 -8.32 -6.27 9.89
CA LEU A 197 -7.40 -5.71 8.89
C LEU A 197 -8.02 -5.63 7.48
N GLY A 198 -9.21 -6.19 7.28
CA GLY A 198 -9.90 -6.21 5.99
C GLY A 198 -10.99 -5.16 5.81
N ASP A 199 -11.36 -4.43 6.86
CA ASP A 199 -12.45 -3.43 6.85
C ASP A 199 -11.96 -2.02 6.44
N ASP A 200 -11.35 -1.89 5.26
CA ASP A 200 -11.15 -0.59 4.57
C ASP A 200 -12.18 -0.35 3.43
N GLU A 201 -13.21 -1.19 3.31
CA GLU A 201 -14.32 -1.00 2.35
C GLU A 201 -15.69 -0.98 3.05
N ASN A 202 -16.08 0.18 3.60
CA ASN A 202 -17.48 0.50 3.92
C ASN A 202 -17.88 1.84 3.31
#